data_AF-A0A1M4ZFF4-F1
#
_entry.id   AF-A0A1M4ZFF4-F1
#
_cell.length_a   1.000
_cell.length_b   1.000
_cell.length_c   1.000
_cell.angle_alpha   90.00
_cell.angle_beta   90.00
_cell.angle_gamma   90.00
#
_symmetry.space_group_name_H-M   'P 1'
#
loop_
_entity.id
_entity.type
_entity.pdbx_description
1 polymer ?
#
loop_
_entity_poly.entity_id
_entity_poly.type
_entity_poly.pdbx_seq_one_letter_code
_entity_poly.pdbx_strand_id
1 'polypeptide(L)'
;MQLSMFFSSPYLVIVCFLTLIISGEHVGGFYFLYLIAAPVFSITKLSCSFGLLLLLFLHHFVNWRKHSTVKVLGNITGVVLLFASVYYFFKESGSYNYSGTFNQTVPIITFWFTGIVAATFILFNVCIWINIRHGKVLD
;
A
#
# COMPACT_ATOMS: atom_id res chain seq x y z
N MET A 1 7.30 22.70 -5.13
CA MET A 1 5.84 22.58 -4.91
C MET A 1 5.24 21.30 -5.51
N GLN A 2 5.60 20.88 -6.73
CA GLN A 2 4.97 19.70 -7.37
C GLN A 2 5.51 18.33 -6.91
N LEU A 3 6.81 18.22 -6.58
CA LEU A 3 7.40 16.94 -6.14
C LEU A 3 6.86 16.47 -4.77
N SER A 4 6.65 17.40 -3.83
CA SER A 4 6.10 17.11 -2.50
C SER A 4 4.66 16.60 -2.57
N MET A 5 3.85 17.13 -3.48
CA MET A 5 2.48 16.63 -3.70
C MET A 5 2.47 15.19 -4.21
N PHE A 6 3.42 14.84 -5.09
CA PHE A 6 3.54 13.49 -5.65
C PHE A 6 3.85 12.43 -4.57
N PHE A 7 4.83 12.69 -3.70
CA PHE A 7 5.18 11.76 -2.61
C PHE A 7 4.18 11.77 -1.43
N SER A 8 3.37 12.82 -1.30
CA SER A 8 2.27 12.88 -0.32
C SER A 8 1.00 12.14 -0.77
N SER A 9 0.92 11.76 -2.04
CA SER A 9 -0.23 11.08 -2.60
C SER A 9 -0.13 9.57 -2.44
N PRO A 10 -1.21 8.86 -2.05
CA PRO A 10 -1.18 7.41 -1.92
C PRO A 10 -1.14 6.70 -3.27
N TYR A 11 -1.38 7.40 -4.40
CA TYR A 11 -1.47 6.75 -5.71
C TYR A 11 -0.20 5.99 -6.10
N LEU A 12 0.97 6.51 -5.76
CA LEU A 12 2.23 5.82 -6.07
C LEU A 12 2.32 4.49 -5.32
N VAL A 13 1.93 4.47 -4.05
CA VAL A 13 1.87 3.24 -3.23
C VAL A 13 0.85 2.28 -3.81
N ILE A 14 -0.34 2.77 -4.17
CA ILE A 14 -1.42 1.96 -4.76
C ILE A 14 -0.97 1.34 -6.08
N VAL A 15 -0.36 2.11 -6.98
CA VAL A 15 0.12 1.61 -8.27
C VAL A 15 1.22 0.57 -8.07
N CYS A 16 2.20 0.84 -7.20
CA CYS A 16 3.27 -0.13 -6.90
C CYS A 16 2.69 -1.42 -6.30
N PHE A 17 1.74 -1.30 -5.37
CA PHE A 17 1.04 -2.42 -4.77
C PHE A 17 0.26 -3.25 -5.79
N LEU A 18 -0.46 -2.61 -6.72
CA LEU A 18 -1.13 -3.32 -7.81
C LEU A 18 -0.13 -4.02 -8.72
N THR A 19 1.03 -3.40 -8.98
CA THR A 19 2.10 -4.00 -9.78
C THR A 19 2.68 -5.25 -9.11
N LEU A 20 2.85 -5.20 -7.77
CA LEU A 20 3.27 -6.33 -6.95
C LEU A 20 2.26 -7.48 -7.04
N ILE A 21 0.96 -7.19 -6.99
CA ILE A 21 -0.11 -8.19 -7.16
C ILE A 21 -0.17 -8.71 -8.61
N ILE A 22 0.27 -7.96 -9.62
CA ILE A 22 0.25 -8.44 -11.01
C ILE A 22 1.48 -9.30 -11.34
N SER A 23 2.58 -9.13 -10.63
CA SER A 23 3.85 -9.82 -10.89
C SER A 23 3.87 -11.24 -10.33
N GLY A 24 3.19 -12.20 -10.98
CA GLY A 24 3.20 -13.60 -10.57
C GLY A 24 4.17 -14.55 -11.25
N GLU A 25 3.99 -15.84 -10.93
CA GLU A 25 4.93 -16.97 -11.09
C GLU A 25 5.39 -17.23 -12.54
N HIS A 26 4.83 -16.51 -13.51
CA HIS A 26 5.32 -16.41 -14.88
C HIS A 26 5.23 -14.95 -15.34
N VAL A 27 6.03 -14.56 -16.34
CA VAL A 27 5.88 -13.27 -17.03
C VAL A 27 4.43 -13.15 -17.53
N GLY A 28 3.57 -12.44 -16.79
CA GLY A 28 2.12 -12.32 -17.08
C GLY A 28 1.16 -13.15 -16.21
N GLY A 29 1.63 -13.83 -15.15
CA GLY A 29 0.76 -14.52 -14.19
C GLY A 29 0.13 -13.52 -13.21
N PHE A 30 -1.13 -13.14 -13.43
CA PHE A 30 -1.79 -12.12 -12.60
C PHE A 30 -2.20 -12.69 -11.22
N TYR A 31 -1.48 -12.40 -10.11
CA TYR A 31 -2.06 -12.64 -8.77
C TYR A 31 -3.33 -11.83 -8.53
N PHE A 32 -3.57 -10.79 -9.34
CA PHE A 32 -4.85 -10.09 -9.39
C PHE A 32 -6.04 -11.02 -9.66
N LEU A 33 -5.88 -12.03 -10.54
CA LEU A 33 -6.93 -13.02 -10.78
C LEU A 33 -7.16 -13.91 -9.56
N TYR A 34 -6.10 -14.26 -8.83
CA TYR A 34 -6.24 -15.00 -7.58
C TYR A 34 -6.85 -14.16 -6.46
N LEU A 35 -6.56 -12.86 -6.44
CA LEU A 35 -7.16 -11.92 -5.49
C LEU A 35 -8.65 -11.70 -5.80
N ILE A 36 -9.08 -11.79 -7.07
CA ILE A 36 -10.49 -11.81 -7.47
C ILE A 36 -11.13 -13.19 -7.20
N ALA A 37 -10.40 -14.28 -7.43
CA ALA A 37 -10.90 -15.65 -7.26
C ALA A 37 -10.96 -16.09 -5.79
N ALA A 38 -10.26 -15.40 -4.88
CA ALA A 38 -10.34 -15.69 -3.45
C ALA A 38 -11.80 -15.58 -2.95
N PRO A 39 -12.21 -16.30 -1.90
CA PRO A 39 -13.55 -16.17 -1.35
C PRO A 39 -13.87 -14.71 -1.02
N VAL A 40 -15.11 -14.27 -1.25
CA VAL A 40 -15.55 -12.87 -1.01
C VAL A 40 -15.19 -12.37 0.39
N PHE A 41 -15.16 -13.28 1.38
CA PHE A 41 -14.82 -13.00 2.78
C PHE A 41 -13.40 -13.41 3.20
N SER A 42 -12.48 -13.65 2.25
CA SER A 42 -11.07 -13.90 2.58
C SER A 42 -10.45 -12.69 3.28
N ILE A 43 -9.58 -12.96 4.25
CA ILE A 43 -8.88 -11.90 5.01
C ILE A 43 -8.03 -11.07 4.03
N THR A 44 -7.47 -11.72 3.01
CA THR A 44 -6.77 -11.11 1.88
C THR A 44 -7.61 -10.03 1.18
N LYS A 45 -8.83 -10.35 0.72
CA LYS A 45 -9.69 -9.37 0.02
C LYS A 45 -10.13 -8.24 0.93
N LEU A 46 -10.50 -8.55 2.17
CA LEU A 46 -10.97 -7.56 3.14
C LEU A 46 -9.86 -6.55 3.48
N SER A 47 -8.66 -7.04 3.79
CA SER A 47 -7.50 -6.18 4.10
C SER A 47 -7.06 -5.35 2.90
N CYS A 48 -7.02 -5.93 1.70
CA CYS A 48 -6.69 -5.21 0.47
C CYS A 48 -7.71 -4.09 0.18
N SER A 49 -9.00 -4.44 0.15
CA SER A 49 -10.07 -3.48 -0.16
C SER A 49 -10.15 -2.37 0.88
N PHE A 50 -10.09 -2.71 2.16
CA PHE A 50 -10.15 -1.73 3.23
C PHE A 50 -8.89 -0.84 3.25
N GLY A 51 -7.70 -1.40 3.00
CA GLY A 51 -6.47 -0.63 2.87
C GLY A 51 -6.52 0.39 1.73
N LEU A 52 -6.97 -0.02 0.54
CA LEU A 52 -7.12 0.86 -0.62
C LEU A 52 -8.16 1.96 -0.37
N LEU A 53 -9.35 1.58 0.10
CA LEU A 53 -10.43 2.53 0.38
C LEU A 53 -10.02 3.53 1.47
N LEU A 54 -9.32 3.08 2.51
CA LEU A 54 -8.85 3.95 3.59
C LEU A 54 -7.85 4.98 3.06
N LEU A 55 -6.85 4.57 2.28
CA LEU A 55 -5.87 5.49 1.70
C LEU A 55 -6.52 6.52 0.78
N LEU A 56 -7.44 6.10 -0.09
CA LEU A 56 -8.17 7.01 -0.97
C LEU A 56 -9.08 7.96 -0.19
N PHE A 57 -9.81 7.44 0.79
CA PHE A 57 -10.72 8.24 1.61
C PHE A 57 -9.97 9.33 2.38
N LEU A 58 -8.85 8.97 3.04
CA LEU A 58 -8.04 9.92 3.78
C LEU A 58 -7.39 10.97 2.87
N HIS A 59 -7.01 10.57 1.66
CA HIS A 59 -6.44 11.51 0.69
C HIS A 59 -7.45 12.56 0.25
N HIS A 60 -8.65 12.15 -0.15
CA HIS A 60 -9.67 13.02 -0.74
C HIS A 60 -10.54 13.77 0.26
N PHE A 61 -10.94 13.13 1.36
CA PHE A 61 -11.97 13.66 2.26
C PHE A 61 -11.42 14.21 3.58
N VAL A 62 -10.20 13.83 3.98
CA VAL A 62 -9.60 14.29 5.23
C VAL A 62 -8.62 15.42 5.01
N ASN A 63 -8.94 16.59 5.56
CA ASN A 63 -8.10 17.77 5.47
C ASN A 63 -6.95 17.73 6.49
N TRP A 64 -5.73 17.92 6.00
CA TRP A 64 -4.50 17.97 6.79
C TRP A 64 -4.53 19.01 7.92
N ARG A 65 -5.09 20.20 7.70
CA ARG A 65 -5.08 21.26 8.73
C ARG A 65 -5.93 20.93 9.94
N LYS A 66 -7.06 20.24 9.74
CA LYS A 66 -8.04 19.95 10.79
C LYS A 66 -7.79 18.59 11.46
N HIS A 67 -7.30 17.61 10.71
CA HIS A 67 -7.25 16.21 11.14
C HIS A 67 -5.90 15.55 10.79
N SER A 68 -4.78 16.27 10.94
CA SER A 68 -3.43 15.78 10.59
C SER A 68 -3.08 14.45 11.26
N THR A 69 -3.36 14.29 12.56
CA THR A 69 -3.07 13.05 13.31
C THR A 69 -3.88 11.86 12.78
N VAL A 70 -5.19 12.06 12.53
CA VAL A 70 -6.06 11.00 11.98
C VAL A 70 -5.58 10.60 10.59
N LYS A 71 -5.15 11.57 9.78
CA LYS A 71 -4.65 11.33 8.42
C LYS A 71 -3.36 10.51 8.42
N VAL A 72 -2.37 10.84 9.26
CA VAL A 72 -1.13 10.05 9.36
C VAL A 72 -1.39 8.65 9.88
N LEU A 73 -2.12 8.51 10.99
CA LEU A 73 -2.42 7.20 11.57
C LEU A 73 -3.19 6.34 10.58
N GLY A 74 -4.20 6.91 9.93
CA GLY A 74 -4.97 6.21 8.92
C GLY A 74 -4.14 5.83 7.68
N ASN A 75 -3.19 6.66 7.25
CA ASN A 75 -2.28 6.34 6.15
C ASN A 75 -1.33 5.20 6.51
N ILE A 76 -0.78 5.19 7.74
CA ILE A 76 0.02 4.07 8.26
C ILE A 76 -0.82 2.79 8.28
N THR A 77 -2.03 2.85 8.85
CA THR A 77 -2.95 1.71 8.90
C THR A 77 -3.30 1.20 7.50
N GLY A 78 -3.56 2.10 6.55
CA GLY A 78 -3.84 1.76 5.15
C GLY A 78 -2.69 0.99 4.51
N VAL A 79 -1.46 1.47 4.66
CA VAL A 79 -0.26 0.76 4.17
C VAL A 79 -0.10 -0.60 4.85
N VAL A 80 -0.24 -0.68 6.18
CA VAL A 80 -0.15 -1.94 6.92
C VAL A 80 -1.18 -2.96 6.43
N LEU A 81 -2.41 -2.54 6.15
CA LEU A 81 -3.46 -3.40 5.60
C LEU A 81 -3.12 -3.92 4.21
N LEU A 82 -2.51 -3.10 3.35
CA LEU A 82 -2.03 -3.55 2.04
C LEU A 82 -0.95 -4.64 2.20
N PHE A 83 0.06 -4.43 3.04
CA PHE A 83 1.09 -5.47 3.28
C PHE A 83 0.52 -6.71 3.98
N ALA A 84 -0.42 -6.53 4.91
CA ALA A 84 -1.13 -7.65 5.53
C ALA A 84 -1.87 -8.48 4.48
N SER A 85 -2.51 -7.85 3.50
CA SER A 85 -3.18 -8.57 2.42
C SER A 85 -2.23 -9.46 1.61
N VAL A 86 -1.01 -8.99 1.33
CA VAL A 86 0.02 -9.78 0.64
C VAL A 86 0.49 -10.94 1.53
N TYR A 87 0.70 -10.70 2.82
CA TYR A 87 1.07 -11.76 3.76
C TYR A 87 -0.01 -12.85 3.85
N TYR A 88 -1.28 -12.46 4.02
CA TYR A 88 -2.39 -13.41 4.08
C TYR A 88 -2.60 -14.13 2.75
N PHE A 89 -2.40 -13.45 1.62
CA PHE A 89 -2.44 -14.06 0.30
C PHE A 89 -1.48 -15.25 0.22
N PHE A 90 -0.21 -15.04 0.55
CA PHE A 90 0.79 -16.11 0.51
C PHE A 90 0.50 -17.21 1.53
N LYS A 91 -0.01 -16.86 2.71
CA LYS A 91 -0.39 -17.81 3.75
C LYS A 91 -1.58 -18.70 3.36
N GLU A 92 -2.64 -18.11 2.80
CA GLU A 92 -3.86 -18.81 2.36
C GLU A 92 -3.57 -19.73 1.16
N SER A 93 -2.62 -19.36 0.30
CA SER A 93 -2.25 -20.16 -0.87
C SER A 93 -1.30 -21.34 -0.61
N GLY A 94 -0.88 -21.58 0.64
CA GLY A 94 -0.02 -22.70 1.00
C GLY A 94 1.36 -22.70 0.33
N SER A 95 2.00 -23.87 0.23
CA SER A 95 3.35 -24.02 -0.34
C SER A 95 3.42 -23.71 -1.84
N TYR A 96 2.29 -23.71 -2.55
CA TYR A 96 2.23 -23.54 -4.01
C TYR A 96 2.76 -22.16 -4.43
N ASN A 97 2.26 -21.08 -3.83
CA ASN A 97 2.76 -19.73 -4.16
C ASN A 97 4.02 -19.35 -3.38
N TYR A 98 4.19 -19.82 -2.13
CA TYR A 98 5.34 -19.40 -1.32
C TYR A 98 6.67 -19.92 -1.86
N SER A 99 6.71 -21.17 -2.35
CA SER A 99 7.95 -21.81 -2.81
C SER A 99 8.36 -21.44 -4.23
N GLY A 100 7.42 -21.05 -5.11
CA GLY A 100 7.72 -20.60 -6.48
C GLY A 100 7.94 -19.09 -6.61
N THR A 101 7.16 -18.28 -5.90
CA THR A 101 7.12 -16.81 -6.10
C THR A 101 8.36 -16.09 -5.57
N PHE A 102 8.79 -16.40 -4.35
CA PHE A 102 9.94 -15.72 -3.73
C PHE A 102 11.30 -16.30 -4.13
N ASN A 103 11.32 -17.29 -5.03
CA ASN A 103 12.54 -17.74 -5.70
C ASN A 103 12.77 -16.99 -7.03
N GLN A 104 11.77 -16.23 -7.49
CA GLN A 104 11.88 -15.45 -8.72
C GLN A 104 12.35 -14.03 -8.44
N THR A 105 13.26 -13.53 -9.29
CA THR A 105 13.87 -12.22 -9.11
C THR A 105 12.85 -11.08 -9.24
N VAL A 106 11.86 -11.20 -10.13
CA VAL A 106 10.89 -10.12 -10.40
C VAL A 106 9.98 -9.86 -9.18
N PRO A 107 9.28 -10.86 -8.60
CA PRO A 107 8.46 -10.65 -7.39
C PRO A 107 9.25 -10.04 -6.22
N ILE A 108 10.48 -10.50 -5.98
CA ILE A 108 11.36 -9.99 -4.92
C ILE A 108 11.69 -8.51 -5.15
N ILE A 109 12.10 -8.13 -6.36
CA ILE A 109 12.43 -6.75 -6.70
C ILE A 109 11.18 -5.86 -6.55
N THR A 110 10.02 -6.29 -7.07
CA THR A 110 8.77 -5.52 -6.93
C THR A 110 8.31 -5.39 -5.49
N PHE A 111 8.55 -6.40 -4.65
CA PHE A 111 8.25 -6.36 -3.22
C PHE A 111 9.10 -5.31 -2.50
N TRP A 112 10.42 -5.34 -2.69
CA TRP A 112 11.34 -4.35 -2.11
C TRP A 112 11.05 -2.95 -2.60
N PHE A 113 10.82 -2.78 -3.91
CA PHE A 113 10.48 -1.49 -4.49
C PHE A 113 9.19 -0.92 -3.90
N THR A 114 8.14 -1.73 -3.78
CA THR A 114 6.88 -1.33 -3.15
C THR A 114 7.07 -0.98 -1.67
N GLY A 115 7.92 -1.73 -0.95
CA GLY A 115 8.32 -1.43 0.43
C GLY A 115 8.99 -0.07 0.57
N ILE A 116 9.94 0.26 -0.29
CA ILE A 116 10.65 1.56 -0.30
C ILE A 116 9.68 2.70 -0.60
N VAL A 117 8.80 2.53 -1.59
CA VAL A 117 7.78 3.53 -1.95
C VAL A 117 6.82 3.77 -0.78
N ALA A 118 6.34 2.71 -0.13
CA ALA A 118 5.46 2.81 1.02
C ALA A 118 6.15 3.47 2.23
N ALA A 119 7.41 3.12 2.50
CA ALA A 119 8.20 3.74 3.57
C ALA A 119 8.40 5.24 3.30
N THR A 120 8.75 5.61 2.07
CA THR A 120 8.92 7.01 1.65
C THR A 120 7.62 7.79 1.81
N PHE A 121 6.48 7.21 1.40
CA PHE A 121 5.16 7.81 1.59
C PHE A 121 4.86 8.05 3.08
N ILE A 122 5.08 7.06 3.95
CA ILE A 122 4.86 7.22 5.40
C ILE A 122 5.78 8.31 5.97
N LEU A 123 7.07 8.27 5.67
CA LEU A 123 8.04 9.26 6.15
C LEU A 123 7.62 10.68 5.74
N PHE A 124 7.20 10.86 4.48
CA PHE A 124 6.74 12.16 3.99
C PHE A 124 5.47 12.64 4.72
N ASN A 125 4.52 11.74 4.95
CA ASN A 125 3.30 12.03 5.71
C ASN A 125 3.59 12.41 7.17
N VAL A 126 4.56 11.75 7.81
CA VAL A 126 5.03 12.08 9.16
C VAL A 126 5.70 13.45 9.17
N CYS A 127 6.57 13.76 8.19
CA CYS A 127 7.19 15.09 8.07
C CYS A 127 6.15 16.20 7.90
N ILE A 128 5.12 15.99 7.08
CA ILE A 128 3.99 16.93 6.95
C ILE A 128 3.29 17.13 8.29
N TRP A 129 2.99 16.05 9.02
CA TRP A 129 2.34 16.13 10.33
C TRP A 129 3.18 16.89 11.36
N ILE A 130 4.49 16.65 11.41
CA ILE A 130 5.43 17.40 12.26
C ILE A 130 5.38 18.90 11.91
N ASN A 131 5.47 19.24 10.63
CA ASN A 131 5.43 20.64 10.19
C ASN A 131 4.13 21.35 10.59
N ILE A 132 2.97 20.68 10.40
CA ILE A 132 1.67 21.20 10.82
C ILE A 132 1.61 21.38 12.34
N ARG A 133 2.14 20.43 13.13
CA ARG A 133 2.19 20.51 14.59
C ARG A 133 3.05 21.67 15.09
N HIS A 134 4.12 22.01 14.37
CA HIS A 134 4.99 23.15 14.68
C HIS A 134 4.52 24.48 14.06
N GLY A 135 3.31 24.53 13.48
CA GLY A 135 2.76 25.77 12.93
C GLY A 135 3.44 26.25 11.64
N LYS A 136 4.27 25.41 10.99
CA LYS A 136 4.82 25.71 9.68
C LYS A 136 3.73 25.48 8.63
N VAL A 137 3.23 26.57 8.04
CA VAL A 137 2.20 26.52 7.00
C VAL A 137 2.79 25.82 5.76
N LEU A 138 2.08 24.80 5.28
CA LEU A 138 2.35 24.19 3.98
C LEU A 138 1.75 25.13 2.92
N ASP A 139 2.62 25.89 2.25
CA ASP A 139 2.30 26.66 1.04
C ASP A 139 2.43 25.79 -0.22
#